data_AF-A0A2V7SXJ6-F1
#
_entry.id   AF-A0A2V7SXJ6-F1
#
_cell.length_a   1.000
_cell.length_b   1.000
_cell.length_c   1.000
_cell.angle_alpha   90.00
_cell.angle_beta   90.00
_cell.angle_gamma   90.00
#
_symmetry.space_group_name_H-M   'P 1'
#
loop_
_entity.id
_entity.type
_entity.pdbx_description
1 polymer ?
#
loop_
_entity_poly.entity_id
_entity_poly.type
_entity_poly.pdbx_seq_one_letter_code
_entity_poly.pdbx_strand_id
1 'polypeptide(L)'
;MTEDRVPRRSFLTTAAATMAGAALGVAAAPSIGRAAERRDGDDRGTAPAPPHEIKLGIASYSLREFPLDKTLEMAKTLRTPYINFKSVHIPYEKSPEELAAIRKQIEDAGFKIVGGGTITFDQDTDAGVEKYFAYAKAAGMPTIVCTMPVATLPRVEKFAKQYDI
;
A
#
# COMPACT_ATOMS: atom_id res chain seq x y z
N MET A 1 -20.97 20.65 25.70
CA MET A 1 -21.61 19.90 24.60
C MET A 1 -20.85 18.58 24.47
N THR A 2 -21.36 17.54 25.12
CA THR A 2 -20.80 16.19 25.07
C THR A 2 -21.51 15.44 23.95
N GLU A 3 -20.78 15.08 22.89
CA GLU A 3 -21.31 14.31 21.78
C GLU A 3 -21.57 12.86 22.22
N ASP A 4 -22.83 12.43 22.15
CA ASP A 4 -23.20 11.02 22.25
C ASP A 4 -22.67 10.25 21.04
N ARG A 5 -21.57 9.52 21.23
CA ARG A 5 -21.02 8.62 20.21
C ARG A 5 -21.71 7.26 20.29
N VAL A 6 -22.43 6.91 19.22
CA VAL A 6 -23.03 5.58 19.07
C VAL A 6 -21.94 4.50 19.14
N PRO A 7 -22.04 3.52 20.07
CA PRO A 7 -21.03 2.48 20.19
C PRO A 7 -20.97 1.62 18.93
N ARG A 8 -19.74 1.35 18.43
CA ARG A 8 -19.47 0.58 17.19
C ARG A 8 -20.19 -0.78 17.14
N ARG A 9 -20.41 -1.40 18.29
CA ARG A 9 -21.16 -2.67 18.40
C ARG A 9 -22.64 -2.50 18.06
N SER A 10 -23.26 -1.41 18.50
CA SER A 10 -24.67 -1.11 18.25
C SER A 10 -24.95 -0.79 16.77
N PHE A 11 -23.98 -0.16 16.09
CA PHE A 11 -24.03 0.04 14.63
C PHE A 11 -24.04 -1.29 13.87
N LEU A 12 -23.16 -2.22 14.23
CA LEU A 12 -23.07 -3.53 13.57
C LEU A 12 -24.29 -4.42 13.85
N THR A 13 -24.87 -4.33 15.04
CA THR A 13 -26.11 -5.08 15.36
C THR A 13 -27.32 -4.54 14.59
N THR A 14 -27.41 -3.21 14.41
CA THR A 14 -28.53 -2.59 13.68
C THR A 14 -28.50 -2.92 12.18
N ALA A 15 -27.30 -3.02 11.59
CA ALA A 15 -27.15 -3.42 10.18
C ALA A 15 -27.57 -4.87 9.89
N ALA A 16 -27.54 -5.76 10.89
CA ALA A 16 -27.93 -7.16 10.73
C ALA A 16 -29.46 -7.37 10.83
N ALA A 17 -30.20 -6.45 11.46
CA ALA A 17 -31.64 -6.60 11.70
C ALA A 17 -32.52 -6.23 10.48
N THR A 18 -32.00 -5.49 9.51
CA THR A 18 -32.76 -5.10 8.30
C THR A 18 -32.83 -6.18 7.22
N MET A 19 -32.06 -7.27 7.36
CA MET A 19 -32.10 -8.41 6.42
C MET A 19 -33.13 -9.50 6.78
N ALA A 20 -33.83 -9.38 7.91
CA ALA A 20 -34.76 -10.41 8.39
C ALA A 20 -36.26 -10.08 8.18
N GLY A 21 -36.60 -8.90 7.64
CA GLY A 21 -38.00 -8.44 7.50
C GLY A 21 -38.71 -8.78 6.19
N ALA A 22 -38.05 -9.42 5.22
CA ALA A 22 -38.61 -9.65 3.88
C ALA A 22 -39.43 -10.95 3.74
N ALA A 23 -39.81 -11.59 4.85
CA ALA A 23 -40.64 -12.79 4.85
C ALA A 23 -41.84 -12.60 5.78
N LEU A 24 -42.85 -11.83 5.33
CA LEU A 24 -44.28 -11.98 5.59
C LEU A 24 -45.01 -10.74 5.03
N GLY A 25 -45.72 -10.94 3.92
CA GLY A 25 -46.45 -9.86 3.25
C GLY A 25 -47.68 -9.40 4.02
N VAL A 26 -47.84 -8.08 4.16
CA VAL A 26 -49.13 -7.37 4.22
C VAL A 26 -48.97 -6.03 3.52
N ALA A 27 -49.87 -5.73 2.59
CA ALA A 27 -49.95 -4.49 1.84
C ALA A 27 -50.39 -3.32 2.74
N ALA A 28 -49.62 -2.23 2.74
CA ALA A 28 -50.09 -0.88 3.04
C ALA A 28 -49.09 0.13 2.47
N ALA A 29 -49.50 0.88 1.44
CA ALA A 29 -48.72 2.01 0.94
C ALA A 29 -48.98 3.24 1.82
N PRO A 30 -47.92 3.99 2.19
CA PRO A 30 -48.03 5.42 2.28
C PRO A 30 -47.07 6.07 1.27
N SER A 31 -47.66 6.96 0.48
CA SER A 31 -47.03 7.90 -0.43
C SER A 31 -46.05 8.81 0.31
N ILE A 32 -44.76 8.60 0.09
CA ILE A 32 -43.71 9.57 0.41
C ILE A 32 -43.25 10.20 -0.91
N GLY A 33 -43.29 11.52 -0.94
CA GLY A 33 -43.32 12.35 -2.14
C GLY A 33 -42.20 12.13 -3.14
N ARG A 34 -42.50 12.49 -4.40
CA ARG A 34 -41.55 12.62 -5.51
C ARG A 34 -40.37 13.50 -5.09
N ALA A 35 -39.29 12.86 -4.65
CA ALA A 35 -37.97 13.45 -4.73
C ALA A 35 -37.63 13.52 -6.23
N ALA A 36 -37.30 14.74 -6.68
CA ALA A 36 -37.05 15.08 -8.06
C ALA A 36 -36.20 14.04 -8.80
N GLU A 37 -36.65 13.69 -10.00
CA GLU A 37 -35.94 12.88 -10.98
C GLU A 37 -34.51 13.45 -11.14
N ARG A 38 -33.53 12.72 -10.58
CA ARG A 38 -32.14 12.92 -10.97
C ARG A 38 -32.06 12.48 -12.42
N ARG A 39 -31.61 13.41 -13.28
CA ARG A 39 -31.34 13.13 -14.68
C ARG A 39 -30.40 11.94 -14.77
N ASP A 40 -30.83 10.97 -15.56
CA ASP A 40 -30.06 9.84 -16.02
C ASP A 40 -28.71 10.34 -16.56
N GLY A 41 -27.66 10.16 -15.77
CA GLY A 41 -26.29 10.46 -16.16
C GLY A 41 -25.48 9.21 -15.85
N ASP A 42 -25.31 8.37 -16.88
CA ASP A 42 -24.43 7.18 -17.00
C ASP A 42 -23.77 6.72 -15.69
N ASP A 43 -24.57 6.33 -14.70
CA ASP A 43 -24.09 5.64 -13.51
C ASP A 43 -24.25 4.16 -13.81
N ARG A 44 -23.38 3.67 -14.71
CA ARG A 44 -23.07 2.24 -14.81
C ARG A 44 -22.52 1.83 -13.45
N GLY A 45 -23.47 1.46 -12.58
CA GLY A 45 -23.24 0.98 -11.23
C GLY A 45 -22.08 0.00 -11.23
N THR A 46 -20.92 0.51 -10.85
CA THR A 46 -19.73 -0.33 -10.72
C THR A 46 -20.01 -1.13 -9.46
N ALA A 47 -20.21 -2.43 -9.60
CA ALA A 47 -20.33 -3.31 -8.44
C ALA A 47 -19.20 -2.98 -7.46
N PRO A 48 -19.46 -2.94 -6.13
CA PRO A 48 -18.41 -2.65 -5.16
C PRO A 48 -17.24 -3.59 -5.44
N ALA A 49 -16.06 -3.00 -5.65
CA ALA A 49 -14.86 -3.77 -5.94
C ALA A 49 -14.72 -4.90 -4.91
N PRO A 50 -14.34 -6.12 -5.33
CA PRO A 50 -14.20 -7.23 -4.41
C PRO A 50 -13.24 -6.83 -3.27
N PRO A 51 -13.49 -7.25 -2.03
CA PRO A 51 -12.66 -6.87 -0.90
C PRO A 51 -11.20 -7.26 -1.19
N HIS A 52 -10.34 -6.26 -1.37
CA HIS A 52 -8.92 -6.49 -1.54
C HIS A 52 -8.32 -6.99 -0.23
N GLU A 53 -7.54 -8.07 -0.30
CA GLU A 53 -6.78 -8.57 0.84
C GLU A 53 -5.75 -7.52 1.29
N ILE A 54 -5.87 -7.04 2.53
CA ILE A 54 -4.87 -6.15 3.13
C ILE A 54 -3.72 -7.00 3.66
N LYS A 55 -2.53 -6.79 3.11
CA LYS A 55 -1.29 -7.45 3.54
C LYS A 55 -0.55 -6.58 4.54
N LEU A 56 -0.36 -7.09 5.75
CA LEU A 56 0.46 -6.41 6.77
C LEU A 56 1.94 -6.65 6.50
N GLY A 57 2.78 -5.63 6.60
CA GLY A 57 4.22 -5.72 6.39
C GLY A 57 5.00 -4.78 7.29
N ILE A 58 6.33 -4.85 7.20
CA ILE A 58 7.26 -4.06 8.01
C ILE A 58 7.93 -3.01 7.13
N ALA A 59 7.93 -1.75 7.56
CA ALA A 59 8.87 -0.76 7.05
C ALA A 59 10.18 -0.91 7.84
N SER A 60 11.26 -1.34 7.20
CA SER A 60 12.47 -1.75 7.92
C SER A 60 13.16 -0.60 8.66
N TYR A 61 12.86 0.66 8.32
CA TYR A 61 13.35 1.81 9.08
C TYR A 61 12.94 1.81 10.57
N SER A 62 11.84 1.13 10.92
CA SER A 62 11.46 0.89 12.31
C SER A 62 12.51 0.10 13.10
N LEU A 63 13.40 -0.62 12.42
CA LEU A 63 14.47 -1.44 12.98
C LEU A 63 15.87 -0.91 12.61
N ARG A 64 15.99 0.35 12.19
CA ARG A 64 17.23 0.96 11.66
C ARG A 64 18.47 0.88 12.57
N GLU A 65 18.28 0.69 13.88
CA GLU A 65 19.38 0.60 14.85
C GLU A 65 20.02 -0.81 14.86
N PHE A 66 19.47 -1.75 14.08
CA PHE A 66 19.93 -3.12 13.98
C PHE A 66 20.48 -3.41 12.57
N PRO A 67 21.54 -4.23 12.45
CA PRO A 67 22.01 -4.69 11.15
C PRO A 67 20.97 -5.60 10.47
N LEU A 68 21.08 -5.78 9.15
CA LEU A 68 20.13 -6.56 8.34
C LEU A 68 19.82 -7.93 8.95
N ASP A 69 20.83 -8.71 9.34
CA ASP A 69 20.66 -10.05 9.92
C ASP A 69 19.73 -10.03 11.14
N LYS A 70 19.94 -9.06 12.04
CA LYS A 70 19.14 -8.91 13.25
C LYS A 70 17.74 -8.39 12.92
N THR A 71 17.62 -7.49 11.95
CA THR A 71 16.33 -7.04 11.41
C THR A 71 15.51 -8.20 10.85
N LEU A 72 16.13 -9.12 10.10
CA LEU A 72 15.46 -10.32 9.57
C LEU A 72 15.07 -11.30 10.68
N GLU A 73 15.93 -11.50 11.68
CA GLU A 73 15.61 -12.31 12.87
C GLU A 73 14.38 -11.76 13.61
N MET A 74 14.37 -10.45 13.90
CA MET A 74 13.26 -9.79 14.57
C MET A 74 11.98 -9.83 13.74
N ALA A 75 12.07 -9.59 12.43
CA ALA A 75 10.93 -9.63 11.51
C ALA A 75 10.22 -10.99 11.49
N LYS A 76 10.95 -12.11 11.69
CA LYS A 76 10.36 -13.46 11.72
C LYS A 76 9.36 -13.60 12.86
N THR A 77 9.58 -12.92 13.98
CA THR A 77 8.68 -12.95 15.15
C THR A 77 7.31 -12.35 14.86
N LEU A 78 7.23 -11.42 13.89
CA LEU A 78 6.02 -10.68 13.54
C LEU A 78 5.09 -11.45 12.58
N ARG A 79 5.50 -12.63 12.11
CA ARG A 79 4.70 -13.53 11.25
C ARG A 79 4.14 -12.87 9.99
N THR A 80 4.85 -11.88 9.46
CA THR A 80 4.62 -11.33 8.12
C THR A 80 5.83 -11.58 7.23
N PRO A 81 5.63 -12.02 5.99
CA PRO A 81 6.73 -12.14 5.04
C PRO A 81 7.05 -10.80 4.36
N TYR A 82 6.22 -9.76 4.46
CA TYR A 82 6.32 -8.57 3.62
C TYR A 82 7.17 -7.47 4.26
N ILE A 83 8.21 -7.00 3.57
CA ILE A 83 9.08 -5.93 4.07
C ILE A 83 9.35 -4.88 2.98
N ASN A 84 9.16 -3.62 3.34
CA ASN A 84 9.69 -2.46 2.61
C ASN A 84 11.05 -2.08 3.21
N PHE A 85 12.11 -2.07 2.40
CA PHE A 85 13.48 -1.88 2.90
C PHE A 85 13.98 -0.45 2.78
N LYS A 86 14.61 0.05 3.84
CA LYS A 86 15.37 1.30 3.85
C LYS A 86 16.85 1.08 3.50
N SER A 87 17.51 2.13 3.02
CA SER A 87 18.94 2.14 2.65
C SER A 87 19.92 1.75 3.77
N VAL A 88 19.56 1.93 5.05
CA VAL A 88 20.41 1.45 6.17
C VAL A 88 20.57 -0.08 6.19
N HIS A 89 19.62 -0.79 5.56
CA HIS A 89 19.64 -2.25 5.43
C HIS A 89 20.06 -2.72 4.02
N ILE A 90 19.84 -1.89 3.01
CA ILE A 90 20.23 -2.15 1.61
C ILE A 90 20.90 -0.86 1.06
N PRO A 91 22.21 -0.62 1.28
CA PRO A 91 22.85 0.65 0.95
C PRO A 91 22.86 0.96 -0.56
N TYR A 92 22.78 2.25 -0.93
CA TYR A 92 22.71 2.67 -2.33
C TYR A 92 24.04 2.47 -3.08
N GLU A 93 25.15 2.47 -2.34
CA GLU A 93 26.52 2.45 -2.85
C GLU A 93 26.99 1.03 -3.20
N LYS A 94 26.17 0.02 -2.90
CA LYS A 94 26.47 -1.38 -3.18
C LYS A 94 26.43 -1.66 -4.68
N SER A 95 27.34 -2.52 -5.14
CA SER A 95 27.34 -2.96 -6.53
C SER A 95 26.08 -3.78 -6.85
N PRO A 96 25.70 -3.92 -8.13
CA PRO A 96 24.58 -4.78 -8.51
C PRO A 96 24.71 -6.22 -7.98
N GLU A 97 25.93 -6.77 -7.95
CA GLU A 97 26.22 -8.11 -7.43
C GLU A 97 26.02 -8.19 -5.92
N GLU A 98 26.48 -7.17 -5.18
CA GLU A 98 26.26 -7.09 -3.74
C GLU A 98 24.78 -6.92 -3.40
N LEU A 99 24.03 -6.11 -4.18
CA LEU A 99 22.59 -5.93 -4.02
C LEU A 99 21.83 -7.24 -4.30
N ALA A 100 22.23 -7.99 -5.33
CA ALA A 100 21.67 -9.30 -5.63
C ALA A 100 21.94 -10.31 -4.50
N ALA A 101 23.13 -10.27 -3.88
CA ALA A 101 23.45 -11.10 -2.73
C ALA A 101 22.59 -10.74 -1.50
N ILE A 102 22.42 -9.45 -1.21
CA ILE A 102 21.53 -8.96 -0.14
C ILE A 102 20.08 -9.41 -0.40
N ARG A 103 19.59 -9.24 -1.63
CA ARG A 103 18.27 -9.72 -2.04
C ARG A 103 18.13 -11.21 -1.77
N LYS A 104 19.10 -12.01 -2.21
CA LYS A 104 19.08 -13.47 -2.01
C LYS A 104 19.02 -13.83 -0.52
N GLN A 105 19.82 -13.16 0.32
CA GLN A 105 19.79 -13.35 1.77
C GLN A 105 18.39 -13.10 2.36
N ILE A 106 17.71 -12.04 1.91
CA ILE A 106 16.36 -11.70 2.36
C ILE A 106 15.34 -12.76 1.91
N GLU A 107 15.40 -13.18 0.65
CA GLU A 107 14.50 -14.18 0.07
C GLU A 107 14.72 -15.56 0.72
N ASP A 108 15.97 -15.97 0.94
CA ASP A 108 16.35 -17.21 1.65
C ASP A 108 15.86 -17.20 3.10
N ALA A 109 15.76 -16.02 3.73
CA ALA A 109 15.19 -15.87 5.06
C ALA A 109 13.64 -15.97 5.10
N GLY A 110 13.00 -16.14 3.94
CA GLY A 110 11.55 -16.30 3.79
C GLY A 110 10.77 -15.00 3.63
N PHE A 111 11.44 -13.88 3.38
CA PHE A 111 10.80 -12.57 3.22
C PHE A 111 10.61 -12.20 1.75
N LYS A 112 9.55 -11.43 1.50
CA LYS A 112 9.19 -10.82 0.24
C LYS A 112 9.50 -9.33 0.32
N ILE A 113 10.39 -8.87 -0.55
CA ILE A 113 10.65 -7.46 -0.75
C ILE A 113 9.44 -6.86 -1.47
N VAL A 114 8.69 -5.99 -0.79
CA VAL A 114 7.52 -5.31 -1.38
C VAL A 114 7.83 -3.89 -1.85
N GLY A 115 9.04 -3.41 -1.59
CA GLY A 115 9.53 -2.14 -2.08
C GLY A 115 10.71 -1.63 -1.27
N GLY A 116 11.12 -0.40 -1.52
CA GLY A 116 12.09 0.30 -0.69
C GLY A 116 11.88 1.79 -0.61
N GLY A 117 12.43 2.39 0.44
CA GLY A 117 12.37 3.83 0.68
C GLY A 117 12.26 4.23 2.15
N THR A 118 11.98 5.50 2.45
CA THR A 118 11.77 6.59 1.47
C THR A 118 13.05 6.90 0.69
N ILE A 119 12.98 6.92 -0.65
CA ILE A 119 14.04 7.39 -1.54
C ILE A 119 13.77 8.87 -1.84
N THR A 120 14.77 9.73 -1.64
CA THR A 120 14.68 11.15 -1.98
C THR A 120 15.27 11.37 -3.37
N PHE A 121 14.44 11.77 -4.33
CA PHE A 121 14.94 12.23 -5.63
C PHE A 121 15.28 13.71 -5.53
N ASP A 122 16.56 14.00 -5.32
CA ASP A 122 17.12 15.33 -5.08
C ASP A 122 17.68 16.02 -6.33
N GLN A 123 17.85 15.26 -7.42
CA GLN A 123 18.41 15.73 -8.69
C GLN A 123 17.40 15.56 -9.83
N ASP A 124 17.02 16.66 -10.48
CA ASP A 124 16.19 16.64 -11.68
C ASP A 124 17.04 16.45 -12.96
N THR A 125 17.74 15.32 -13.02
CA THR A 125 18.50 14.87 -14.20
C THR A 125 18.21 13.40 -14.47
N ASP A 126 18.38 12.95 -15.72
CA ASP A 126 18.15 11.54 -16.07
C ASP A 126 19.03 10.62 -15.22
N ALA A 127 20.34 10.88 -15.13
CA ALA A 127 21.24 10.10 -14.28
C ALA A 127 20.88 10.16 -12.78
N GLY A 128 20.44 11.32 -12.28
CA GLY A 128 20.05 11.52 -10.88
C GLY A 128 18.81 10.72 -10.48
N VAL A 129 17.88 10.50 -11.43
CA VAL A 129 16.66 9.70 -11.21
C VAL A 129 16.91 8.23 -11.50
N GLU A 130 17.53 7.91 -12.64
CA GLU A 130 17.76 6.54 -13.12
C GLU A 130 18.55 5.70 -12.11
N LYS A 131 19.53 6.30 -11.42
CA LYS A 131 20.35 5.58 -10.44
C LYS A 131 19.50 4.88 -9.37
N TYR A 132 18.39 5.47 -8.94
CA TYR A 132 17.52 4.89 -7.91
C TYR A 132 16.61 3.79 -8.47
N PHE A 133 16.22 3.87 -9.74
CA PHE A 133 15.50 2.80 -10.42
C PHE A 133 16.42 1.60 -10.70
N ALA A 134 17.65 1.85 -11.13
CA ALA A 134 18.67 0.81 -11.28
C ALA A 134 18.97 0.11 -9.95
N TYR A 135 19.14 0.88 -8.87
CA TYR A 135 19.27 0.37 -7.51
C TYR A 135 18.07 -0.50 -7.10
N ALA A 136 16.84 0.00 -7.28
CA ALA A 136 15.62 -0.73 -6.92
C ALA A 136 15.51 -2.05 -7.69
N LYS A 137 15.82 -2.05 -8.98
CA LYS A 137 15.84 -3.25 -9.82
C LYS A 137 16.85 -4.28 -9.31
N ALA A 138 18.08 -3.85 -9.04
CA ALA A 138 19.15 -4.73 -8.55
C ALA A 138 18.82 -5.30 -7.16
N ALA A 139 18.22 -4.50 -6.28
CA ALA A 139 17.79 -4.92 -4.95
C ALA A 139 16.48 -5.75 -4.95
N GLY A 140 15.83 -5.95 -6.10
CA GLY A 140 14.58 -6.70 -6.20
C GLY A 140 13.36 -5.98 -5.60
N MET A 141 13.36 -4.65 -5.59
CA MET A 141 12.26 -3.83 -5.11
C MET A 141 11.25 -3.58 -6.23
N PRO A 142 9.99 -4.07 -6.12
CA PRO A 142 8.96 -3.84 -7.13
C PRO A 142 8.25 -2.49 -6.99
N THR A 143 8.60 -1.69 -5.97
CA THR A 143 7.96 -0.41 -5.69
C THR A 143 8.95 0.50 -4.99
N ILE A 144 8.99 1.76 -5.41
CA ILE A 144 9.78 2.81 -4.76
C ILE A 144 8.84 3.73 -3.96
N VAL A 145 9.01 3.77 -2.64
CA VAL A 145 8.41 4.80 -1.80
C VAL A 145 9.34 6.00 -1.82
N CYS A 146 8.85 7.17 -2.26
CA CYS A 146 9.73 8.31 -2.50
C CYS A 146 9.16 9.68 -2.12
N THR A 147 10.07 10.66 -2.11
CA THR A 147 9.77 12.08 -2.03
C THR A 147 10.59 12.82 -3.09
N MET A 148 10.02 13.86 -3.67
CA MET A 148 10.68 14.69 -4.67
C MET A 148 10.07 16.10 -4.73
N PRO A 149 10.78 17.10 -5.29
CA PRO A 149 10.15 18.29 -5.82
C PRO A 149 9.15 17.96 -6.93
N VAL A 150 8.07 18.73 -7.06
CA VAL A 150 7.03 18.53 -8.09
C VAL A 150 7.62 18.57 -9.51
N ALA A 151 8.64 19.40 -9.74
CA ALA A 151 9.31 19.52 -11.04
C ALA A 151 9.98 18.21 -11.50
N THR A 152 10.42 17.36 -10.57
CA THR A 152 11.08 16.08 -10.88
C THR A 152 10.08 14.97 -11.24
N LEU A 153 8.79 15.14 -10.91
CA LEU A 153 7.77 14.09 -11.07
C LEU A 153 7.64 13.55 -12.51
N PRO A 154 7.60 14.38 -13.58
CA PRO A 154 7.53 13.88 -14.95
C PRO A 154 8.74 13.00 -15.32
N ARG A 155 9.93 13.30 -14.77
CA ARG A 155 11.12 12.49 -14.99
C ARG A 155 11.04 11.17 -14.24
N VAL A 156 10.56 11.17 -13.00
CA VAL A 156 10.33 9.93 -12.26
C VAL A 156 9.30 9.04 -12.96
N GLU A 157 8.22 9.62 -13.50
CA GLU A 157 7.22 8.88 -14.29
C GLU A 157 7.82 8.21 -15.53
N LYS A 158 8.71 8.92 -16.27
CA LYS A 158 9.43 8.36 -17.42
C LYS A 158 10.19 7.09 -17.01
N PHE A 159 10.94 7.13 -15.92
CA PHE A 159 11.74 5.98 -15.47
C PHE A 159 10.91 4.87 -14.83
N ALA A 160 9.81 5.20 -14.14
CA ALA A 160 8.85 4.22 -13.64
C ALA A 160 8.32 3.34 -14.78
N LYS A 161 7.93 3.95 -15.90
CA LYS A 161 7.51 3.23 -17.11
C LYS A 161 8.64 2.41 -17.74
N GLN A 162 9.86 2.94 -17.78
CA GLN A 162 11.02 2.27 -18.39
C GLN A 162 11.46 1.02 -17.60
N TYR A 163 11.39 1.09 -16.26
CA TYR A 163 11.86 0.02 -15.37
C TYR A 163 10.76 -0.94 -14.93
N ASP A 164 9.48 -0.57 -15.14
CA ASP A 164 8.30 -1.27 -14.63
C ASP A 164 8.34 -1.37 -13.09
N ILE A 165 8.53 -0.22 -12.42
CA ILE A 165 8.64 -0.03 -10.96
C ILE A 165 7.85 1.20 -10.50
#